data_AF-A0A2N7VAY7-F1
#
_entry.id   AF-A0A2N7VAY7-F1
#
_cell.length_a   1.000
_cell.length_b   1.000
_cell.length_c   1.000
_cell.angle_alpha   90.00
_cell.angle_beta   90.00
_cell.angle_gamma   90.00
#
_symmetry.space_group_name_H-M   'P 1'
#
loop_
_entity.id
_entity.type
_entity.pdbx_description
1 polymer ?
#
loop_
_entity_poly.entity_id
_entity_poly.type
_entity_poly.pdbx_seq_one_letter_code
_entity_poly.pdbx_strand_id
1 'polypeptide(L)'
;MYITGSEPMIPKSGNEKLDFALAQTLAKISDVFDVLPGFAYYDDSDGLNAYATPAVRLNRSDGTVLFGQRLLNRLMSGPENPDASVAAVCAHEFGHIVQHRKGLTQNLLAGQPTVKRAELQADFFAGYFAGVRKLQRANFPAAVFAMTQYNFGDNMINNPSHHGTPPERSDAITAGFKTAFTEKKSFAEALVSATNYVMQL
;
A
#
# COMPACT_ATOMS: atom_id res chain seq x y z
N MET A 1 -1.56 19.00 4.52
CA MET A 1 -0.15 18.90 4.91
C MET A 1 0.63 18.58 3.67
N TYR A 2 1.68 19.34 3.36
CA TYR A 2 2.47 19.11 2.15
C TYR A 2 3.53 18.07 2.47
N ILE A 3 3.31 16.84 2.01
CA ILE A 3 4.31 15.78 2.03
C ILE A 3 5.41 16.19 1.05
N THR A 4 6.59 16.49 1.56
CA THR A 4 7.70 16.98 0.74
C THR A 4 8.53 15.84 0.15
N GLY A 5 8.43 14.65 0.72
CA GLY A 5 9.33 13.54 0.40
C GLY A 5 10.69 13.66 1.08
N SER A 6 10.95 14.74 1.83
CA SER A 6 12.26 15.10 2.39
C SER A 6 12.35 14.97 3.91
N GLU A 7 11.30 14.45 4.54
CA GLU A 7 11.15 14.31 5.99
C GLU A 7 12.29 13.48 6.58
N PRO A 8 12.85 13.84 7.75
CA PRO A 8 13.95 13.09 8.36
C PRO A 8 13.64 11.60 8.52
N MET A 9 14.55 10.74 8.06
CA MET A 9 14.38 9.29 8.14
C MET A 9 14.79 8.76 9.50
N ILE A 10 13.90 8.00 10.12
CA ILE A 10 14.15 7.24 11.34
C ILE A 10 14.29 5.77 10.94
N PRO A 11 15.47 5.15 11.15
CA PRO A 11 15.76 3.83 10.56
C PRO A 11 15.10 2.65 11.28
N LYS A 12 14.58 2.84 12.50
CA LYS A 12 14.05 1.77 13.35
C LYS A 12 12.77 2.22 14.06
N SER A 13 11.87 1.28 14.36
CA SER A 13 10.67 1.56 15.16
C SER A 13 10.97 1.73 16.65
N GLY A 14 12.13 1.24 17.10
CA GLY A 14 12.46 1.08 18.52
C GLY A 14 12.13 -0.31 19.08
N ASN A 15 11.56 -1.20 18.26
CA ASN A 15 11.32 -2.61 18.61
C ASN A 15 11.98 -3.54 17.59
N GLU A 16 13.09 -4.17 17.98
CA GLU A 16 13.90 -5.00 17.06
C GLU A 16 13.16 -6.21 16.49
N LYS A 17 12.26 -6.82 17.28
CA LYS A 17 11.47 -7.98 16.81
C LYS A 17 10.46 -7.55 15.75
N LEU A 18 9.82 -6.40 15.96
CA LEU A 18 8.91 -5.80 15.00
C LEU A 18 9.66 -5.42 13.72
N ASP A 19 10.79 -4.73 13.84
CA ASP A 19 11.62 -4.32 12.71
C ASP A 19 12.05 -5.54 11.87
N PHE A 20 12.47 -6.63 12.52
CA PHE A 20 12.85 -7.87 11.83
C PHE A 20 11.67 -8.54 11.12
N ALA A 21 10.52 -8.66 11.79
CA ALA A 21 9.31 -9.25 11.19
C ALA A 21 8.76 -8.41 10.03
N LEU A 22 8.82 -7.08 10.17
CA LEU A 22 8.44 -6.17 9.10
C LEU A 22 9.41 -6.28 7.93
N ALA A 23 10.72 -6.31 8.15
CA ALA A 23 11.71 -6.47 7.08
C ALA A 23 11.47 -7.76 6.26
N GLN A 24 11.12 -8.87 6.90
CA GLN A 24 10.73 -10.10 6.20
C GLN A 24 9.44 -9.96 5.38
N THR A 25 8.50 -9.12 5.85
CA THR A 25 7.26 -8.82 5.14
C THR A 25 7.53 -7.91 3.94
N LEU A 26 8.32 -6.85 4.12
CA LEU A 26 8.73 -5.95 3.05
C LEU A 26 9.49 -6.70 1.94
N ALA A 27 10.40 -7.62 2.29
CA ALA A 27 11.07 -8.47 1.32
C ALA A 27 10.09 -9.30 0.47
N LYS A 28 9.04 -9.85 1.09
CA LYS A 28 8.00 -10.60 0.35
C LYS A 28 7.16 -9.70 -0.54
N ILE A 29 6.84 -8.49 -0.10
CA ILE A 29 6.11 -7.53 -0.93
C ILE A 29 6.97 -7.15 -2.14
N SER A 30 8.27 -6.86 -1.91
CA SER A 30 9.26 -6.62 -2.94
C SER A 30 9.32 -7.75 -3.97
N ASP A 31 9.42 -9.00 -3.52
CA ASP A 31 9.47 -10.16 -4.41
C ASP A 31 8.20 -10.30 -5.25
N VAL A 32 7.02 -10.06 -4.66
CA VAL A 32 5.74 -10.20 -5.36
C VAL A 32 5.53 -9.10 -6.39
N PHE A 33 5.94 -7.86 -6.09
CA PHE A 33 5.74 -6.71 -6.96
C PHE A 33 6.92 -6.42 -7.89
N ASP A 34 8.01 -7.16 -7.76
CA ASP A 34 9.27 -6.92 -8.49
C ASP A 34 9.73 -5.46 -8.33
N VAL A 35 9.72 -4.94 -7.09
CA VAL A 35 10.23 -3.60 -6.72
C VAL A 35 11.04 -3.64 -5.45
N LEU A 36 12.01 -2.74 -5.32
CA LEU A 36 12.88 -2.63 -4.15
C LEU A 36 12.95 -1.18 -3.67
N PRO A 37 11.89 -0.62 -3.06
CA PRO A 37 11.96 0.71 -2.47
C PRO A 37 12.81 0.72 -1.20
N GLY A 38 13.36 1.89 -0.88
CA GLY A 38 13.87 2.16 0.46
C GLY A 38 12.69 2.23 1.42
N PHE A 39 12.90 1.81 2.67
CA PHE A 39 11.89 1.93 3.72
C PHE A 39 12.50 2.60 4.94
N ALA A 40 11.83 3.62 5.45
CA ALA A 40 12.19 4.26 6.70
C ALA A 40 10.94 4.73 7.45
N TYR A 41 11.08 4.95 8.75
CA TYR A 41 10.07 5.64 9.52
C TYR A 41 10.27 7.16 9.45
N TYR A 42 9.24 7.92 9.81
CA TYR A 42 9.35 9.36 10.03
C TYR A 42 8.40 9.81 11.15
N ASP A 43 8.60 11.04 11.62
CA ASP A 43 7.70 11.68 12.58
C ASP A 43 6.45 12.21 11.86
N ASP A 44 5.31 11.58 12.12
CA ASP A 44 3.98 11.93 11.63
C ASP A 44 3.15 12.64 12.73
N SER A 45 3.81 13.44 13.57
CA SER A 45 3.18 14.21 14.67
C SER A 45 2.12 15.20 14.19
N ASP A 46 2.21 15.66 12.95
CA ASP A 46 1.28 16.57 12.30
C ASP A 46 0.06 15.87 11.67
N GLY A 47 0.07 14.53 11.55
CA GLY A 47 -1.03 13.74 11.02
C GLY A 47 -0.63 12.31 10.67
N LEU A 48 -1.39 11.33 11.15
CA LEU A 48 -1.10 9.91 10.96
C LEU A 48 -1.03 9.54 9.48
N ASN A 49 0.14 9.12 9.00
CA ASN A 49 0.31 8.90 7.57
C ASN A 49 1.48 7.96 7.23
N ALA A 50 1.35 7.26 6.11
CA ALA A 50 2.43 6.59 5.39
C ALA A 50 2.33 7.02 3.93
N TYR A 51 3.45 7.07 3.22
CA TYR A 51 3.41 7.45 1.81
C TYR A 51 4.63 6.92 1.04
N ALA A 52 4.46 6.78 -0.27
CA ALA A 52 5.51 6.48 -1.22
C ALA A 52 5.96 7.72 -2.01
N THR A 53 7.23 7.78 -2.35
CA THR A 53 7.81 8.80 -3.22
C THR A 53 8.76 8.17 -4.24
N PRO A 54 8.83 8.68 -5.49
CA PRO A 54 9.84 8.24 -6.45
C PRO A 54 11.26 8.67 -6.07
N ALA A 55 11.43 9.56 -5.08
CA ALA A 55 12.74 9.97 -4.63
C ALA A 55 13.52 8.79 -4.01
N VAL A 56 14.74 8.57 -4.49
CA VAL A 56 15.67 7.57 -3.98
C VAL A 56 16.44 8.17 -2.81
N ARG A 57 16.09 7.78 -1.59
CA ARG A 57 16.69 8.34 -0.35
C ARG A 57 17.62 7.37 0.37
N LEU A 58 17.64 6.12 -0.06
CA LEU A 58 18.48 5.05 0.43
C LEU A 58 19.18 4.37 -0.75
N ASN A 59 20.31 3.71 -0.51
CA ASN A 59 21.09 3.09 -1.59
C ASN A 59 20.29 2.01 -2.33
N ARG A 60 20.30 2.07 -3.68
CA ARG A 60 19.66 1.14 -4.63
C ARG A 60 18.16 0.94 -4.36
N SER A 61 17.34 1.93 -4.73
CA SER A 61 15.89 1.76 -4.61
C SER A 61 15.05 2.30 -5.77
N ASP A 62 13.87 1.72 -5.96
CA ASP A 62 12.84 2.14 -6.93
C ASP A 62 12.01 3.37 -6.47
N GLY A 63 12.50 4.06 -5.45
CA GLY A 63 11.78 5.07 -4.67
C GLY A 63 11.91 4.82 -3.17
N THR A 64 11.14 5.52 -2.36
CA THR A 64 11.17 5.39 -0.89
C THR A 64 9.75 5.36 -0.33
N VAL A 65 9.51 4.45 0.61
CA VAL A 65 8.33 4.44 1.46
C VAL A 65 8.71 5.01 2.82
N LEU A 66 7.97 6.04 3.25
CA LEU A 66 8.06 6.57 4.61
C LEU A 66 6.81 6.17 5.41
N PHE A 67 7.04 5.59 6.58
CA PHE A 67 5.98 5.09 7.44
C PHE A 67 5.95 5.84 8.77
N GLY A 68 4.82 6.49 9.09
CA GLY A 68 4.70 7.28 10.31
C GLY A 68 4.80 6.43 11.58
N GLN A 69 5.59 6.86 12.57
CA GLN A 69 5.74 6.12 13.82
C GLN A 69 4.44 6.08 14.64
N ARG A 70 3.63 7.14 14.61
CA ARG A 70 2.33 7.18 15.31
C ARG A 70 1.30 6.35 14.56
N LEU A 71 1.33 6.34 13.21
CA LEU A 71 0.52 5.42 12.42
C LEU A 71 0.88 3.97 12.74
N LEU A 72 2.16 3.63 12.81
CA LEU A 72 2.62 2.30 13.22
C LEU A 72 2.05 1.93 14.59
N ASN A 73 2.23 2.81 15.58
CA ASN A 73 1.73 2.58 16.94
C ASN A 73 0.20 2.39 16.96
N ARG A 74 -0.55 3.19 16.19
CA ARG A 74 -2.01 3.04 16.07
C ARG A 74 -2.39 1.67 15.51
N LEU A 75 -1.76 1.24 14.42
CA LEU A 75 -2.04 -0.07 13.81
C LEU A 75 -1.66 -1.21 14.74
N MET A 76 -0.52 -1.09 15.42
CA MET A 76 -0.04 -2.08 16.40
C MET A 76 -0.91 -2.16 17.66
N SER A 77 -1.60 -1.08 18.01
CA SER A 77 -2.59 -1.05 19.10
C SER A 77 -3.97 -1.57 18.70
N GLY A 78 -4.18 -1.85 17.41
CA GLY A 78 -5.45 -2.33 16.87
C GLY A 78 -5.81 -3.74 17.33
N PRO A 79 -7.08 -4.15 17.12
CA PRO A 79 -7.55 -5.50 17.42
C PRO A 79 -6.91 -6.53 16.47
N GLU A 80 -7.31 -7.80 16.60
CA GLU A 80 -6.68 -9.00 16.00
C GLU A 80 -5.86 -8.82 14.70
N ASN A 81 -4.63 -9.33 14.73
CA ASN A 81 -3.64 -9.32 13.63
C ASN A 81 -3.11 -7.91 13.25
N PRO A 82 -2.57 -7.13 14.21
CA PRO A 82 -1.97 -5.81 13.93
C PRO A 82 -0.88 -5.86 12.85
N ASP A 83 -0.04 -6.90 12.84
CA ASP A 83 1.01 -7.11 11.84
C ASP A 83 0.45 -7.16 10.41
N ALA A 84 -0.76 -7.71 10.24
CA ALA A 84 -1.41 -7.77 8.94
C ALA A 84 -1.97 -6.41 8.50
N SER A 85 -2.38 -5.56 9.46
CA SER A 85 -2.78 -4.18 9.16
C SER A 85 -1.58 -3.34 8.72
N VAL A 86 -0.43 -3.50 9.38
CA VAL A 86 0.83 -2.86 8.95
C VAL A 86 1.23 -3.36 7.56
N ALA A 87 1.17 -4.68 7.32
CA ALA A 87 1.45 -5.26 6.00
C ALA A 87 0.52 -4.74 4.90
N ALA A 88 -0.76 -4.47 5.22
CA ALA A 88 -1.73 -3.92 4.29
C ALA A 88 -1.36 -2.50 3.84
N VAL A 89 -0.97 -1.64 4.79
CA VAL A 89 -0.48 -0.28 4.47
C VAL A 89 0.82 -0.35 3.68
N CYS A 90 1.79 -1.17 4.10
CA CYS A 90 3.05 -1.31 3.35
C CYS A 90 2.82 -1.82 1.92
N ALA A 91 1.94 -2.79 1.71
CA ALA A 91 1.65 -3.30 0.38
C ALA A 91 0.94 -2.26 -0.50
N HIS A 92 0.11 -1.40 0.09
CA HIS A 92 -0.47 -0.25 -0.60
C HIS A 92 0.62 0.76 -1.02
N GLU A 93 1.52 1.15 -0.12
CA GLU A 93 2.61 2.07 -0.46
C GLU A 93 3.57 1.49 -1.52
N PHE A 94 3.85 0.20 -1.46
CA PHE A 94 4.64 -0.46 -2.51
C PHE A 94 3.87 -0.49 -3.85
N GLY A 95 2.54 -0.50 -3.83
CA GLY A 95 1.70 -0.31 -5.01
C GLY A 95 1.95 1.04 -5.68
N HIS A 96 2.12 2.12 -4.91
CA HIS A 96 2.52 3.41 -5.45
C HIS A 96 3.96 3.40 -6.01
N ILE A 97 4.89 2.68 -5.38
CA ILE A 97 6.23 2.46 -5.95
C ILE A 97 6.15 1.78 -7.32
N VAL A 98 5.28 0.76 -7.47
CA VAL A 98 5.02 0.12 -8.78
C VAL A 98 4.50 1.16 -9.78
N GLN A 99 3.54 2.00 -9.40
CA GLN A 99 3.02 3.06 -10.27
C GLN A 99 4.10 4.03 -10.74
N HIS A 100 4.96 4.48 -9.82
CA HIS A 100 6.09 5.36 -10.16
C HIS A 100 7.07 4.68 -11.12
N ARG A 101 7.52 3.46 -10.79
CA ARG A 101 8.49 2.72 -11.61
C ARG A 101 7.96 2.40 -13.01
N LYS A 102 6.65 2.16 -13.14
CA LYS A 102 5.99 1.84 -14.41
C LYS A 102 5.44 3.07 -15.14
N GLY A 103 5.61 4.28 -14.59
CA GLY A 103 5.12 5.52 -15.19
C GLY A 103 3.59 5.60 -15.30
N LEU A 104 2.85 4.92 -14.41
CA LEU A 104 1.39 4.81 -14.48
C LEU A 104 0.67 6.05 -13.93
N THR A 105 1.30 6.80 -13.02
CA THR A 105 0.66 7.91 -12.29
C THR A 105 0.00 8.92 -13.21
N GLN A 106 0.68 9.36 -14.28
CA GLN A 106 0.12 10.35 -15.21
C GLN A 106 -1.15 9.84 -15.90
N ASN A 107 -1.16 8.57 -16.32
CA ASN A 107 -2.31 7.97 -17.01
C ASN A 107 -3.49 7.76 -16.05
N LEU A 108 -3.22 7.36 -14.81
CA LEU A 108 -4.25 7.14 -13.78
C LEU A 108 -4.95 8.45 -13.40
N LEU A 109 -4.21 9.57 -13.36
CA LEU A 109 -4.74 10.88 -13.01
C LEU A 109 -5.31 11.66 -14.20
N ALA A 110 -5.07 11.20 -15.43
CA ALA A 110 -5.53 11.91 -16.62
C ALA A 110 -7.06 12.03 -16.65
N GLY A 111 -7.53 13.29 -16.67
CA GLY A 111 -8.97 13.60 -16.68
C GLY A 111 -9.70 13.28 -15.37
N GLN A 112 -8.99 13.06 -14.27
CA GLN A 112 -9.59 12.83 -12.95
C GLN A 112 -9.48 14.09 -12.08
N PRO A 113 -10.56 14.48 -11.38
CA PRO A 113 -10.51 15.58 -10.43
C PRO A 113 -9.83 15.21 -9.10
N THR A 114 -9.58 13.91 -8.87
CA THR A 114 -9.05 13.36 -7.61
C THR A 114 -7.98 12.30 -7.85
N VAL A 115 -7.27 11.92 -6.79
CA VAL A 115 -6.26 10.84 -6.79
C VAL A 115 -6.86 9.42 -6.76
N LYS A 116 -8.19 9.30 -6.70
CA LYS A 116 -8.92 8.03 -6.46
C LYS A 116 -8.43 6.84 -7.29
N ARG A 117 -8.19 7.01 -8.61
CA ARG A 117 -7.75 5.90 -9.46
C ARG A 117 -6.36 5.37 -9.08
N ALA A 118 -5.45 6.24 -8.66
CA ALA A 118 -4.13 5.83 -8.20
C ALA A 118 -4.22 5.06 -6.87
N GLU A 119 -5.02 5.57 -5.94
CA GLU A 119 -5.25 4.96 -4.62
C GLU A 119 -5.91 3.58 -4.71
N LEU A 120 -6.99 3.47 -5.49
CA LEU A 120 -7.70 2.20 -5.67
C LEU A 120 -6.85 1.16 -6.42
N GLN A 121 -5.93 1.58 -7.28
CA GLN A 121 -5.00 0.64 -7.91
C GLN A 121 -3.95 0.15 -6.91
N ALA A 122 -3.47 1.01 -6.02
CA ALA A 122 -2.58 0.61 -4.92
C ALA A 122 -3.28 -0.35 -3.95
N ASP A 123 -4.55 -0.12 -3.63
CA ASP A 123 -5.41 -1.06 -2.89
C ASP A 123 -5.56 -2.40 -3.61
N PHE A 124 -5.77 -2.38 -4.92
CA PHE A 124 -5.81 -3.62 -5.72
C PHE A 124 -4.50 -4.41 -5.57
N PHE A 125 -3.34 -3.76 -5.66
CA PHE A 125 -2.05 -4.42 -5.47
C PHE A 125 -1.89 -4.99 -4.06
N ALA A 126 -2.28 -4.25 -3.03
CA ALA A 126 -2.28 -4.75 -1.65
C ALA A 126 -3.16 -6.00 -1.49
N GLY A 127 -4.33 -6.02 -2.14
CA GLY A 127 -5.20 -7.18 -2.21
C GLY A 127 -4.57 -8.37 -2.93
N TYR A 128 -3.90 -8.11 -4.06
CA TYR A 128 -3.15 -9.14 -4.80
C TYR A 128 -2.09 -9.79 -3.91
N PHE A 129 -1.30 -8.98 -3.19
CA PHE A 129 -0.32 -9.50 -2.22
C PHE A 129 -0.99 -10.36 -1.14
N ALA A 130 -2.13 -9.93 -0.58
CA ALA A 130 -2.87 -10.72 0.40
C ALA A 130 -3.33 -12.08 -0.15
N GLY A 131 -3.75 -12.12 -1.42
CA GLY A 131 -4.11 -13.35 -2.12
C GLY A 131 -2.93 -14.30 -2.31
N VAL A 132 -1.77 -13.79 -2.74
CA VAL A 132 -0.51 -14.56 -2.82
C VAL A 132 -0.13 -15.13 -1.45
N ARG A 133 -0.19 -14.31 -0.40
CA ARG A 133 0.12 -14.77 0.97
C ARG A 133 -0.86 -15.83 1.47
N LYS A 134 -2.14 -15.75 1.08
CA LYS A 134 -3.16 -16.75 1.41
C LYS A 134 -2.91 -18.09 0.72
N LEU A 135 -2.44 -18.08 -0.53
CA LEU A 135 -2.00 -19.29 -1.24
C LEU A 135 -0.80 -19.95 -0.56
N GLN A 136 0.17 -19.15 -0.10
CA GLN A 136 1.37 -19.65 0.58
C GLN A 136 1.11 -20.10 2.02
N ARG A 137 0.12 -19.48 2.68
CA ARG A 137 -0.22 -19.73 4.08
C ARG A 137 -1.73 -19.63 4.27
N ALA A 138 -2.39 -20.78 4.36
CA ALA A 138 -3.86 -20.88 4.44
C ALA A 138 -4.47 -20.08 5.61
N ASN A 139 -3.79 -19.92 6.75
CA ASN A 139 -4.25 -19.11 7.88
C ASN A 139 -3.83 -17.63 7.80
N PHE A 140 -3.31 -17.15 6.67
CA PHE A 140 -3.02 -15.72 6.49
C PHE A 140 -4.33 -14.90 6.62
N PRO A 141 -4.34 -13.83 7.46
CA PRO A 141 -5.53 -13.04 7.75
C PRO A 141 -5.83 -12.03 6.64
N ALA A 142 -6.06 -12.50 5.41
CA ALA A 142 -6.25 -11.65 4.23
C ALA A 142 -7.41 -10.65 4.36
N ALA A 143 -8.48 -11.00 5.10
CA ALA A 143 -9.61 -10.11 5.34
C ALA A 143 -9.23 -8.82 6.08
N VAL A 144 -8.15 -8.83 6.87
CA VAL A 144 -7.64 -7.64 7.55
C VAL A 144 -7.23 -6.57 6.55
N PHE A 145 -6.72 -6.93 5.37
CA PHE A 145 -6.33 -5.95 4.35
C PHE A 145 -7.53 -5.11 3.89
N ALA A 146 -8.68 -5.76 3.65
CA ALA A 146 -9.90 -5.08 3.23
C ALA A 146 -10.42 -4.17 4.35
N MET A 147 -10.43 -4.67 5.59
CA MET A 147 -10.85 -3.89 6.76
C MET A 147 -9.93 -2.69 7.02
N THR A 148 -8.62 -2.86 6.88
CA THR A 148 -7.64 -1.79 7.06
C THR A 148 -7.90 -0.67 6.05
N GLN A 149 -8.02 -0.97 4.76
CA GLN A 149 -8.24 0.08 3.75
C GLN A 149 -9.65 0.66 3.76
N TYR A 150 -10.66 -0.12 4.15
CA TYR A 150 -11.99 0.41 4.45
C TYR A 150 -11.91 1.55 5.49
N ASN A 151 -11.16 1.33 6.58
CA ASN A 151 -11.02 2.32 7.66
C ASN A 151 -10.21 3.57 7.28
N PHE A 152 -9.47 3.53 6.17
CA PHE A 152 -8.75 4.68 5.60
C PHE A 152 -9.52 5.33 4.44
N GLY A 153 -10.70 4.84 4.07
CA GLY A 153 -11.54 5.50 3.07
C GLY A 153 -12.18 6.79 3.61
N ASP A 154 -12.59 7.66 2.71
CA ASP A 154 -13.23 8.94 3.04
C ASP A 154 -14.44 9.21 2.11
N ASN A 155 -15.36 10.08 2.51
CA ASN A 155 -16.54 10.43 1.69
C ASN A 155 -16.41 11.84 1.06
N MET A 156 -15.21 12.40 0.99
CA MET A 156 -14.94 13.76 0.50
C MET A 156 -14.81 13.80 -1.03
N ILE A 157 -15.83 13.33 -1.76
CA ILE A 157 -15.76 13.07 -3.22
C ILE A 157 -15.34 14.26 -4.10
N ASN A 158 -15.49 15.50 -3.61
CA ASN A 158 -15.12 16.72 -4.33
C ASN A 158 -13.72 17.25 -3.92
N ASN A 159 -13.02 16.56 -3.02
CA ASN A 159 -11.67 16.92 -2.60
C ASN A 159 -10.66 16.30 -3.57
N PRO A 160 -9.71 17.08 -4.14
CA PRO A 160 -8.65 16.51 -4.98
C PRO A 160 -7.85 15.39 -4.33
N SER A 161 -7.75 15.40 -3.00
CA SER A 161 -7.13 14.34 -2.19
C SER A 161 -8.12 13.23 -1.79
N HIS A 162 -9.25 13.06 -2.48
CA HIS A 162 -10.17 11.96 -2.23
C HIS A 162 -9.56 10.63 -2.70
N HIS A 163 -9.39 9.69 -1.78
CA HIS A 163 -8.72 8.42 -2.03
C HIS A 163 -9.69 7.31 -2.48
N GLY A 164 -10.98 7.54 -2.28
CA GLY A 164 -12.04 6.56 -2.48
C GLY A 164 -12.84 6.37 -1.20
N THR A 165 -14.11 6.04 -1.37
CA THR A 165 -15.02 5.70 -0.28
C THR A 165 -14.59 4.41 0.41
N PRO A 166 -14.92 4.21 1.70
CA PRO A 166 -14.63 2.95 2.40
C PRO A 166 -15.01 1.68 1.62
N PRO A 167 -16.20 1.60 0.97
CA PRO A 167 -16.55 0.46 0.12
C PRO A 167 -15.65 0.32 -1.12
N GLU A 168 -15.38 1.40 -1.86
CA GLU A 168 -14.51 1.35 -3.05
C GLU A 168 -13.12 0.80 -2.71
N ARG A 169 -12.55 1.23 -1.58
CA ARG A 169 -11.24 0.77 -1.11
C ARG A 169 -11.24 -0.72 -0.77
N SER A 170 -12.25 -1.18 -0.04
CA SER A 170 -12.43 -2.61 0.29
C SER A 170 -12.69 -3.47 -0.96
N ASP A 171 -13.42 -2.95 -1.95
CA ASP A 171 -13.73 -3.64 -3.19
C ASP A 171 -12.48 -3.78 -4.07
N ALA A 172 -11.62 -2.76 -4.13
CA ALA A 172 -10.35 -2.83 -4.82
C ALA A 172 -9.43 -3.91 -4.24
N ILE A 173 -9.29 -3.96 -2.90
CA ILE A 173 -8.57 -5.03 -2.19
C ILE A 173 -9.15 -6.40 -2.55
N THR A 174 -10.48 -6.53 -2.55
CA THR A 174 -11.16 -7.80 -2.84
C THR A 174 -10.93 -8.24 -4.29
N ALA A 175 -10.93 -7.32 -5.24
CA ALA A 175 -10.65 -7.59 -6.64
C ALA A 175 -9.20 -8.10 -6.83
N GLY A 176 -8.24 -7.43 -6.23
CA GLY A 176 -6.84 -7.87 -6.23
C GLY A 176 -6.64 -9.24 -5.59
N PHE A 177 -7.29 -9.49 -4.45
CA PHE A 177 -7.25 -10.79 -3.79
C PHE A 177 -7.75 -11.90 -4.70
N LYS A 178 -8.89 -11.71 -5.38
CA LYS A 178 -9.47 -12.70 -6.31
C LYS A 178 -8.53 -12.97 -7.50
N THR A 179 -7.91 -11.92 -8.04
CA THR A 179 -6.94 -12.01 -9.13
C THR A 179 -5.76 -12.92 -8.78
N ALA A 180 -5.23 -12.82 -7.57
CA ALA A 180 -4.18 -13.72 -7.09
C ALA A 180 -4.71 -15.11 -6.70
N PHE A 181 -5.67 -15.15 -5.79
CA PHE A 181 -6.06 -16.38 -5.09
C PHE A 181 -6.93 -17.31 -5.94
N THR A 182 -7.92 -16.73 -6.63
CA THR A 182 -8.89 -17.49 -7.43
C THR A 182 -8.39 -17.67 -8.86
N GLU A 183 -7.99 -16.58 -9.51
CA GLU A 183 -7.58 -16.57 -10.92
C GLU A 183 -6.13 -17.01 -11.13
N LYS A 184 -5.29 -16.97 -10.07
CA LYS A 184 -3.87 -17.39 -10.11
C LYS A 184 -3.04 -16.66 -11.16
N LYS A 185 -3.40 -15.41 -11.45
CA LYS A 185 -2.67 -14.54 -12.37
C LYS A 185 -1.30 -14.18 -11.81
N SER A 186 -0.30 -14.09 -12.68
CA SER A 186 1.00 -13.48 -12.39
C SER A 186 0.85 -12.00 -12.04
N PHE A 187 1.87 -11.40 -11.42
CA PHE A 187 1.81 -9.97 -11.10
C PHE A 187 1.72 -9.09 -12.36
N ALA A 188 2.34 -9.51 -13.47
CA ALA A 188 2.22 -8.81 -14.75
C ALA A 188 0.76 -8.80 -15.27
N GLU A 189 0.04 -9.92 -15.17
CA GLU A 189 -1.37 -10.00 -15.53
C GLU A 189 -2.26 -9.25 -14.53
N ALA A 190 -1.87 -9.23 -13.25
CA ALA A 190 -2.54 -8.45 -12.22
C ALA A 190 -2.38 -6.95 -12.45
N LEU A 191 -1.24 -6.48 -12.95
CA LEU A 191 -1.02 -5.08 -13.33
C LEU A 191 -1.98 -4.62 -14.43
N VAL A 192 -2.20 -5.47 -15.44
CA VAL A 192 -3.21 -5.22 -16.48
C VAL A 192 -4.62 -5.22 -15.89
N SER A 193 -4.93 -6.21 -15.04
CA SER A 193 -6.24 -6.33 -14.39
C SER A 193 -6.57 -5.13 -13.49
N ALA A 194 -5.60 -4.68 -12.69
CA ALA A 194 -5.72 -3.53 -11.80
C ALA A 194 -5.90 -2.23 -12.59
N THR A 195 -5.16 -2.05 -13.68
CA THR A 195 -5.30 -0.89 -14.57
C THR A 195 -6.70 -0.85 -15.20
N ASN A 196 -7.16 -1.97 -15.74
CA ASN A 196 -8.51 -2.05 -16.32
C ASN A 196 -9.60 -1.79 -15.28
N TYR A 197 -9.42 -2.30 -14.06
CA TYR A 197 -10.36 -2.09 -12.95
C TYR A 197 -10.55 -0.59 -12.65
N VAL A 198 -9.47 0.16 -12.45
CA VAL A 198 -9.59 1.59 -12.09
C VAL A 198 -9.93 2.52 -13.24
N MET A 199 -9.62 2.13 -14.48
CA MET A 199 -9.96 2.95 -15.67
C MET A 199 -11.44 2.91 -16.02
N GLN A 200 -12.22 2.02 -15.41
CA GLN A 200 -13.68 1.93 -15.55
C GLN A 200 -14.44 2.80 -14.53
N LEU A 201 -13.73 3.36 -13.53
CA LEU A 201 -14.28 4.22 -12.46
C LEU A 201 -14.21 5.70 -12.84
#